data_AF-A0A7M7MCK5-F1
#
_entry.id   AF-A0A7M7MCK5-F1
#
_cell.length_a   1.000
_cell.length_b   1.000
_cell.length_c   1.000
_cell.angle_alpha   90.00
_cell.angle_beta   90.00
_cell.angle_gamma   90.00
#
_symmetry.space_group_name_H-M   'P 1'
#
loop_
_entity.id
_entity.type
_entity.pdbx_description
1 polymer ?
#
loop_
_entity_poly.entity_id
_entity_poly.type
_entity_poly.pdbx_seq_one_letter_code
_entity_poly.pdbx_strand_id
1 'polypeptide(L)'
;MMKMLSVLFALVATVCAGLTSPAISIDSTVNSRAENGLDNYRFAHDEKHTTDSSFHSEADNPWGVIGPYGLADIDGRQRVVNYVADKLAFRASVKTNESAIAP
;
A
#
# COMPACT_ATOMS: atom_id res chain seq x y z
N MET A 1 11.04 25.44 -60.56
CA MET A 1 9.97 24.94 -61.43
C MET A 1 9.32 23.75 -60.73
N MET A 2 8.05 23.92 -60.31
CA MET A 2 7.05 22.85 -60.03
C MET A 2 7.27 22.01 -58.75
N LYS A 3 6.46 22.24 -57.70
CA LYS A 3 5.20 21.50 -57.38
C LYS A 3 5.53 20.17 -56.69
N MET A 4 4.98 19.73 -55.56
CA MET A 4 3.76 20.06 -54.82
C MET A 4 3.67 18.98 -53.71
N LEU A 5 3.19 19.36 -52.51
CA LEU A 5 2.22 18.64 -51.63
C LEU A 5 2.29 17.09 -51.55
N SER A 6 2.32 16.44 -50.39
CA SER A 6 1.24 16.43 -49.40
C SER A 6 1.67 15.73 -48.10
N VAL A 7 1.22 16.31 -47.00
CA VAL A 7 1.18 15.75 -45.65
C VAL A 7 0.28 14.52 -45.64
N LEU A 8 0.77 13.38 -45.12
CA LEU A 8 -0.08 12.23 -44.82
C LEU A 8 -0.35 12.20 -43.31
N PHE A 9 -1.45 12.85 -42.92
CA PHE A 9 -2.00 12.81 -41.57
C PHE A 9 -2.72 11.48 -41.42
N ALA A 10 -2.14 10.53 -40.69
CA ALA A 10 -2.81 9.26 -40.41
C ALA A 10 -4.01 9.53 -39.48
N LEU A 11 -5.20 9.36 -40.04
CA LEU A 11 -6.49 9.38 -39.35
C LEU A 11 -6.50 8.29 -38.28
N VAL A 12 -6.29 8.67 -37.02
CA VAL A 12 -6.52 7.77 -35.88
C VAL A 12 -8.04 7.62 -35.75
N ALA A 13 -8.54 6.44 -36.11
CA ALA A 13 -9.94 6.10 -35.95
C ALA A 13 -10.28 6.05 -34.45
N THR A 14 -11.00 7.07 -33.98
CA THR A 14 -11.68 7.03 -32.68
C THR A 14 -12.86 6.07 -32.79
N VAL A 15 -12.73 4.86 -32.25
CA VAL A 15 -13.89 4.03 -31.90
C VAL A 15 -14.32 4.41 -30.49
N CYS A 16 -15.54 4.90 -30.40
CA CYS A 16 -16.21 5.32 -29.17
C CYS A 16 -17.07 4.16 -28.62
N ALA A 17 -17.29 4.18 -27.31
CA ALA A 17 -18.31 3.45 -26.54
C ALA A 17 -18.03 1.98 -26.16
N GLY A 18 -17.16 1.80 -25.16
CA GLY A 18 -17.45 0.84 -24.09
C GLY A 18 -18.14 1.61 -22.96
N LEU A 19 -19.28 1.12 -22.47
CA LEU A 19 -19.91 1.66 -21.25
C LEU A 19 -18.90 1.61 -20.10
N THR A 20 -18.30 2.74 -19.74
CA THR A 20 -17.62 2.85 -18.45
C THR A 20 -18.70 3.12 -17.41
N SER A 21 -19.31 2.06 -16.90
CA SER A 21 -19.90 2.15 -15.56
C SER A 21 -18.84 2.74 -14.64
N PRO A 22 -19.17 3.66 -13.72
CA PRO A 22 -18.22 4.00 -12.66
C PRO A 22 -17.92 2.68 -11.93
N ALA A 23 -16.71 2.16 -12.09
CA ALA A 23 -16.22 1.10 -11.24
C ALA A 23 -16.14 1.74 -9.84
N ILE A 24 -17.07 1.39 -8.96
CA ILE A 24 -16.95 1.69 -7.55
C ILE A 24 -15.78 0.82 -7.08
N SER A 25 -14.61 1.43 -6.95
CA SER A 25 -13.47 0.80 -6.27
C SER A 25 -13.78 0.81 -4.78
N ILE A 26 -14.41 -0.28 -4.34
CA ILE A 26 -14.74 -0.56 -2.94
C ILE A 26 -13.49 -0.89 -2.12
N ASP A 27 -12.46 -1.40 -2.82
CA ASP A 27 -11.20 -1.81 -2.23
C ASP A 27 -10.06 -0.92 -2.76
N SER A 28 -9.07 -0.66 -1.92
CA SER A 28 -7.92 0.18 -2.24
C SER A 28 -6.65 -0.36 -1.61
N THR A 29 -5.55 -0.27 -2.36
CA THR A 29 -4.20 -0.60 -1.86
C THR A 29 -3.27 0.58 -2.14
N VAL A 30 -2.51 0.99 -1.12
CA VAL A 30 -1.45 1.99 -1.22
C VAL A 30 -0.14 1.34 -0.83
N ASN A 31 0.88 1.46 -1.67
CA ASN A 31 2.21 0.93 -1.41
C ASN A 31 3.26 2.05 -1.53
N SER A 32 4.24 2.03 -0.64
CA SER A 32 5.41 2.91 -0.70
C SER A 32 6.67 2.15 -0.30
N ARG A 33 7.79 2.47 -0.94
CA ARG A 33 9.11 1.91 -0.65
C ARG A 33 10.18 2.95 -0.96
N ALA A 34 11.20 3.03 -0.13
CA ALA A 34 12.39 3.83 -0.37
C ALA A 34 13.64 3.17 0.24
N GLU A 35 14.78 3.37 -0.40
CA GLU A 35 16.10 2.94 0.04
C GLU A 35 17.10 4.08 -0.12
N ASN A 36 18.12 4.16 0.75
CA ASN A 36 19.10 5.25 0.71
C ASN A 36 20.47 4.87 0.12
N GLY A 37 20.61 3.65 -0.43
CA GLY A 37 21.88 3.15 -0.98
C GLY A 37 22.95 2.82 0.08
N LEU A 38 22.62 2.92 1.37
CA LEU A 38 23.46 2.56 2.52
C LEU A 38 22.84 1.38 3.28
N ASP A 39 22.25 0.43 2.55
CA ASP A 39 21.49 -0.71 3.06
C ASP A 39 20.33 -0.37 4.00
N ASN A 40 19.92 0.91 4.08
CA ASN A 40 18.72 1.28 4.83
C ASN A 40 17.50 1.31 3.90
N TYR A 41 16.42 0.65 4.31
CA TYR A 41 15.13 0.63 3.65
C TYR A 41 13.99 1.14 4.54
N ARG A 42 12.92 1.56 3.87
CA ARG A 42 11.60 1.72 4.47
C ARG A 42 10.54 1.33 3.48
N PHE A 43 9.45 0.77 3.98
CA PHE A 43 8.28 0.54 3.18
C PHE A 43 7.01 0.71 4.01
N ALA A 44 5.89 0.92 3.33
CA ALA A 44 4.57 0.83 3.91
C ALA A 44 3.58 0.30 2.89
N HIS A 45 2.66 -0.55 3.32
CA HIS A 45 1.46 -0.90 2.59
C HIS A 45 0.23 -0.69 3.47
N ASP A 46 -0.85 -0.23 2.84
CA ASP A 46 -2.16 -0.03 3.42
C ASP A 46 -3.18 -0.64 2.47
N GLU A 47 -3.89 -1.65 2.94
CA GLU A 47 -4.92 -2.38 2.23
C GLU A 47 -6.25 -2.15 2.91
N LYS A 48 -7.25 -1.74 2.14
CA LYS A 48 -8.59 -1.52 2.63
C LYS A 48 -9.56 -2.23 1.72
N HIS A 49 -10.36 -3.12 2.29
CA HIS A 49 -11.48 -3.74 1.63
C HIS A 49 -12.79 -3.25 2.23
N THR A 50 -13.89 -3.74 1.69
CA THR A 50 -15.24 -3.44 2.19
C THR A 50 -15.44 -3.88 3.65
N THR A 51 -14.84 -4.99 4.07
CA THR A 51 -15.09 -5.62 5.38
C THR A 51 -13.92 -5.51 6.34
N ASP A 52 -12.71 -5.30 5.84
CA ASP A 52 -11.51 -5.27 6.67
C ASP A 52 -10.45 -4.32 6.11
N SER A 53 -9.41 -4.11 6.89
CA SER A 53 -8.20 -3.42 6.44
C SER A 53 -6.97 -3.99 7.13
N SER A 54 -5.86 -3.95 6.42
CA SER A 54 -4.54 -4.32 6.92
C SER A 54 -3.55 -3.20 6.62
N PHE A 55 -2.58 -2.99 7.49
CA PHE A 55 -1.45 -2.15 7.14
C PHE A 55 -0.17 -2.71 7.73
N HIS A 56 0.93 -2.40 7.08
CA HIS A 56 2.25 -2.69 7.58
C HIS A 56 3.18 -1.56 7.18
N SER A 57 4.00 -1.11 8.10
CA SER A 57 5.12 -0.25 7.74
C SER A 57 6.34 -0.66 8.52
N GLU A 58 7.48 -0.55 7.87
CA GLU A 58 8.76 -0.93 8.44
C GLU A 58 9.81 0.08 7.97
N ALA A 59 10.70 0.42 8.88
CA ALA A 59 11.89 1.19 8.58
C ALA A 59 13.04 0.59 9.35
N ASP A 60 14.15 0.38 8.66
CA ASP A 60 15.40 0.12 9.33
C ASP A 60 16.14 1.43 9.63
N ASN A 61 17.14 1.28 10.48
CA ASN A 61 18.14 2.26 10.80
C ASN A 61 19.40 1.51 11.29
N PRO A 62 20.52 2.21 11.53
CA PRO A 62 21.76 1.57 11.99
C PRO A 62 21.66 0.80 13.31
N TRP A 63 20.58 1.00 14.07
CA TRP A 63 20.36 0.40 15.39
C TRP A 63 19.38 -0.79 15.35
N GLY A 64 18.64 -0.98 14.26
CA GLY A 64 17.68 -2.06 14.12
C GLY A 64 16.50 -1.69 13.22
N VAL A 65 15.49 -2.56 13.23
CA VAL A 65 14.26 -2.44 12.45
C VAL A 65 13.11 -2.12 13.38
N ILE A 66 12.26 -1.19 12.98
CA ILE A 66 11.02 -0.86 13.69
C ILE A 66 9.86 -0.90 12.71
N GLY A 67 8.69 -1.30 13.20
CA GLY A 67 7.50 -1.26 12.38
C GLY A 67 6.23 -1.56 13.16
N PRO A 68 5.09 -1.03 12.69
CA PRO A 68 3.79 -1.53 13.05
C PRO A 68 3.22 -2.48 11.98
N TYR A 69 2.44 -3.44 12.44
CA TYR A 69 1.47 -4.19 11.65
C TYR A 69 0.10 -4.03 12.29
N GLY A 70 -0.95 -3.83 11.51
CA GLY A 70 -2.29 -3.68 12.04
C GLY A 70 -3.38 -4.29 11.18
N LEU A 71 -4.47 -4.66 11.84
CA LEU A 71 -5.69 -5.19 11.28
C LEU A 71 -6.88 -4.43 11.88
N ALA A 72 -7.88 -4.13 11.06
CA ALA A 72 -9.18 -3.68 11.52
C ALA A 72 -10.30 -4.41 10.76
N ASP A 73 -11.38 -4.73 11.45
CA ASP A 73 -12.53 -5.46 10.92
C ASP A 73 -13.79 -4.57 11.00
N ILE A 74 -14.81 -4.89 10.21
CA ILE A 74 -16.05 -4.10 10.07
C ILE A 74 -16.85 -4.04 11.38
N ASP A 75 -16.68 -5.03 12.24
CA ASP A 75 -17.30 -5.09 13.57
C ASP A 75 -16.58 -4.20 14.61
N GLY A 76 -15.55 -3.46 14.19
CA GLY A 76 -14.80 -2.52 15.01
C GLY A 76 -13.64 -3.15 15.77
N ARG A 77 -13.37 -4.45 15.61
CA ARG A 77 -12.17 -5.08 16.18
C ARG A 77 -10.90 -4.52 15.54
N GLN A 78 -9.89 -4.27 16.36
CA GLN A 78 -8.61 -3.71 15.94
C GLN A 78 -7.46 -4.38 16.66
N ARG A 79 -6.40 -4.67 15.91
CA ARG A 79 -5.13 -5.21 16.43
C ARG A 79 -4.00 -4.40 15.84
N VAL A 80 -3.10 -3.90 16.67
CA VAL A 80 -1.86 -3.25 16.22
C VAL A 80 -0.69 -3.85 16.99
N VAL A 81 0.24 -4.44 16.26
CA VAL A 81 1.51 -4.94 16.78
C VAL A 81 2.57 -3.91 16.47
N ASN A 82 3.15 -3.30 17.49
CA ASN A 82 4.33 -2.44 17.35
C ASN A 82 5.56 -3.25 17.75
N TYR A 83 6.57 -3.32 16.89
CA TYR A 83 7.75 -4.13 17.14
C TYR A 83 9.06 -3.37 16.92
N VAL A 84 10.10 -3.89 17.58
CA VAL A 84 11.51 -3.50 17.43
C VAL A 84 12.33 -4.78 17.30
N ALA A 85 13.19 -4.84 16.29
CA ALA A 85 14.18 -5.90 16.10
C ALA A 85 15.58 -5.27 16.10
N ASP A 86 16.35 -5.48 17.17
CA ASP A 86 17.70 -4.96 17.34
C ASP A 86 18.60 -5.96 18.09
N LYS A 87 19.76 -5.50 18.58
CA LYS A 87 20.72 -6.29 19.36
C LYS A 87 20.17 -6.86 20.67
N LEU A 88 19.06 -6.32 21.19
CA LEU A 88 18.37 -6.77 22.39
C LEU A 88 17.25 -7.78 22.06
N ALA A 89 17.30 -8.38 20.87
CA ALA A 89 16.33 -9.30 20.30
C ALA A 89 14.99 -8.62 19.91
N PHE A 90 14.11 -9.44 19.34
CA PHE A 90 12.78 -9.03 18.92
C PHE A 90 11.89 -8.77 20.13
N ARG A 91 11.25 -7.60 20.14
CA ARG A 91 10.27 -7.20 21.17
C ARG A 91 9.06 -6.60 20.48
N ALA A 92 7.87 -7.00 20.93
CA ALA A 92 6.61 -6.53 20.38
C ALA A 92 5.62 -6.16 21.48
N SER A 93 4.75 -5.20 21.18
CA SER A 93 3.61 -4.82 22.02
C SER A 93 2.34 -4.87 21.17
N VAL A 94 1.30 -5.51 21.71
CA VAL A 94 0.01 -5.62 21.04
C VAL A 94 -0.97 -4.64 21.68
N LYS A 95 -1.57 -3.79 20.87
CA LYS A 95 -2.74 -2.98 21.23
C LYS A 95 -3.94 -3.62 20.55
N THR A 96 -4.90 -4.08 21.34
CA THR A 96 -6.13 -4.69 20.83
C THR A 96 -7.31 -4.26 21.70
N ASN A 97 -8.47 -4.08 21.07
CA ASN A 97 -9.75 -3.89 21.76
C ASN A 97 -10.54 -5.21 21.88
N GLU A 98 -9.97 -6.32 21.41
CA GLU A 98 -10.56 -7.63 21.59
C GLU A 98 -10.35 -8.09 23.03
N SER A 99 -11.42 -8.59 23.65
CA SER A 99 -11.35 -9.18 24.99
C SER A 99 -10.31 -10.29 24.98
N ALA A 100 -9.28 -10.14 25.81
CA ALA A 100 -8.37 -11.23 26.09
C ALA A 100 -9.16 -12.35 26.76
N ILE A 101 -9.30 -13.50 26.10
CA ILE A 101 -9.54 -14.74 26.83
C ILE A 101 -8.22 -15.00 27.57
N ALA A 102 -8.19 -14.70 28.87
CA ALA A 102 -7.05 -15.03 29.71
C ALA A 102 -6.77 -16.55 29.59
N PRO A 103 -5.50 -16.97 29.49
CA PRO A 103 -5.15 -18.39 29.54
C PRO A 103 -5.51 -19.02 30.89
#